data_AF-A0A7T1F319-F1
#
_entry.id   AF-A0A7T1F319-F1
#
_cell.length_a   1.000
_cell.length_b   1.000
_cell.length_c   1.000
_cell.angle_alpha   90.00
_cell.angle_beta   90.00
_cell.angle_gamma   90.00
#
_symmetry.space_group_name_H-M   'P 1'
#
loop_
_entity.id
_entity.type
_entity.pdbx_description
1 polymer ?
#
loop_
_entity_poly.entity_id
_entity_poly.type
_entity_poly.pdbx_seq_one_letter_code
_entity_poly.pdbx_strand_id
1 'polypeptide(L)'
;MLPSQLYSHPGKLLEEHLISTQKLIVHYLSEMPDDLAESALGITAKIVGLTHDLGKATDFFQKHLKGERVPKKLSRHSLFSALITYHILKEQFQNNEMPMLGYMTVLRHHGDLENPETEAYLEDEEIDLVKKQIDNIDQEKWSILIDNLYKYGLPTIPTVYCLMINPVV
;
A
#
# COMPACT_ATOMS: atom_id res chain seq x y z
N MET A 1 20.07 6.78 2.51
CA MET A 1 18.99 7.06 1.53
C MET A 1 18.63 8.53 1.63
N LEU A 2 18.28 9.17 0.52
CA LEU A 2 17.67 10.50 0.55
C LEU A 2 16.26 10.36 1.14
N PRO A 3 15.87 11.10 2.19
CA PRO A 3 14.54 10.98 2.77
C PRO A 3 13.48 11.63 1.86
N SER A 4 12.34 10.98 1.73
CA SER A 4 11.20 11.44 0.91
C SER A 4 10.52 12.69 1.47
N GLN A 5 10.71 13.00 2.76
CA GLN A 5 9.95 14.02 3.49
C GLN A 5 8.43 13.72 3.57
N LEU A 6 8.03 12.46 3.38
CA LEU A 6 6.71 11.94 3.70
C LEU A 6 6.76 11.26 5.06
N TYR A 7 5.69 11.42 5.84
CA TYR A 7 5.66 10.96 7.22
C TYR A 7 4.52 9.97 7.45
N SER A 8 4.79 8.91 8.21
CA SER A 8 3.76 7.95 8.64
C SER A 8 3.02 8.44 9.90
N HIS A 9 3.74 9.18 10.75
CA HIS A 9 3.35 9.75 12.04
C HIS A 9 4.19 11.02 12.27
N PRO A 10 3.84 11.89 13.24
CA PRO A 10 4.64 13.08 13.52
C PRO A 10 6.09 12.70 13.85
N GLY A 11 7.04 13.21 13.05
CA GLY A 11 8.48 12.95 13.23
C GLY A 11 8.97 11.56 12.78
N LYS A 12 8.13 10.70 12.20
CA LYS A 12 8.54 9.38 11.69
C LYS A 12 8.34 9.30 10.17
N LEU A 13 9.43 9.11 9.42
CA LEU A 13 9.36 9.00 7.96
C LEU A 13 8.53 7.79 7.52
N LEU A 14 7.88 7.91 6.37
CA LEU A 14 7.02 6.87 5.82
C LEU A 14 7.84 5.66 5.38
N GLU A 15 8.96 5.87 4.69
CA GLU A 15 9.86 4.79 4.29
C GLU A 15 10.43 4.02 5.49
N GLU A 16 10.78 4.71 6.58
CA GLU A 16 11.30 4.07 7.79
C GLU A 16 10.26 3.16 8.42
N HIS A 17 9.00 3.61 8.45
CA HIS A 17 7.88 2.82 8.96
C HIS A 17 7.66 1.57 8.11
N LEU A 18 7.50 1.72 6.79
CA LEU A 18 7.25 0.62 5.86
C LEU A 18 8.39 -0.42 5.87
N ILE A 19 9.64 0.05 5.80
CA ILE A 19 10.83 -0.82 5.83
C ILE A 19 10.94 -1.56 7.17
N SER A 20 10.67 -0.89 8.29
CA SER A 20 10.72 -1.54 9.61
C SER A 20 9.66 -2.63 9.73
N THR A 21 8.44 -2.37 9.25
CA THR A 21 7.37 -3.39 9.21
C THR A 21 7.76 -4.57 8.33
N GLN A 22 8.30 -4.34 7.14
CA GLN A 22 8.76 -5.44 6.27
C GLN A 22 9.89 -6.24 6.91
N LYS A 23 10.85 -5.60 7.59
CA LYS A 23 11.91 -6.32 8.31
C LYS A 23 11.38 -7.22 9.41
N LEU A 24 10.34 -6.79 10.14
CA LEU A 24 9.67 -7.64 11.14
C LEU A 24 8.99 -8.84 10.48
N ILE A 25 8.31 -8.63 9.34
CA ILE A 25 7.72 -9.73 8.57
C ILE A 25 8.79 -10.73 8.11
N VAL A 26 9.90 -10.24 7.56
CA VAL A 26 11.03 -11.09 7.13
C VAL A 26 11.61 -11.86 8.32
N HIS A 27 11.74 -11.23 9.49
CA HIS A 27 12.20 -11.89 10.70
C HIS A 27 11.26 -13.04 11.11
N TYR A 28 9.95 -12.80 11.20
CA TYR A 28 9.01 -13.87 11.56
C TYR A 28 8.94 -14.97 10.50
N LEU A 29 9.02 -14.63 9.21
CA LEU A 29 9.08 -15.63 8.14
C LEU A 29 10.35 -16.50 8.23
N SER A 30 11.48 -15.97 8.72
CA SER A 30 12.70 -16.76 8.91
C SER A 30 12.61 -17.78 10.06
N GLU A 31 11.62 -17.64 10.93
CA GLU A 31 11.30 -18.61 11.98
C GLU A 31 10.30 -19.69 11.51
N MET A 32 9.76 -19.52 10.30
CA MET A 32 8.84 -20.47 9.66
C MET A 32 9.61 -21.42 8.73
N PRO A 33 9.00 -22.53 8.29
CA PRO A 33 9.57 -23.40 7.27
C PRO A 33 9.98 -22.63 5.99
N ASP A 34 11.14 -22.97 5.42
CA ASP A 34 11.72 -22.26 4.26
C ASP A 34 10.76 -22.22 3.06
N ASP A 35 10.01 -23.30 2.83
CA ASP A 35 9.01 -23.41 1.78
C ASP A 35 7.88 -22.39 1.95
N LEU A 36 7.51 -22.04 3.19
CA LEU A 36 6.54 -20.98 3.47
C LEU A 36 7.13 -19.60 3.20
N ALA A 37 8.38 -19.35 3.63
CA ALA A 37 9.05 -18.06 3.47
C ALA A 37 9.26 -17.66 1.99
N GLU A 38 9.45 -18.66 1.14
CA GLU A 38 9.63 -18.53 -0.32
C GLU A 38 8.32 -18.71 -1.10
N SER A 39 7.24 -19.15 -0.45
CA SER A 39 5.93 -19.30 -1.08
C SER A 39 5.32 -17.97 -1.55
N ALA A 40 4.28 -18.07 -2.36
CA ALA A 40 3.46 -16.92 -2.76
C ALA A 40 2.92 -16.15 -1.55
N LEU A 41 2.58 -16.83 -0.44
CA LEU A 41 2.14 -16.17 0.80
C LEU A 41 3.28 -15.41 1.48
N GLY A 42 4.47 -16.00 1.57
CA GLY A 42 5.64 -15.36 2.15
C GLY A 42 6.07 -14.11 1.37
N ILE A 43 6.04 -14.18 0.03
CA ILE A 43 6.29 -13.03 -0.84
C ILE A 43 5.20 -11.97 -0.69
N THR A 44 3.93 -12.38 -0.64
CA THR A 44 2.79 -11.48 -0.42
C THR A 44 2.91 -10.72 0.89
N ALA A 45 3.27 -11.39 1.98
CA ALA A 45 3.48 -10.74 3.28
C ALA A 45 4.58 -9.67 3.22
N LYS A 46 5.70 -9.96 2.54
CA LYS A 46 6.80 -9.00 2.36
C LYS A 46 6.33 -7.75 1.58
N ILE A 47 5.54 -7.94 0.52
CA ILE A 47 4.97 -6.84 -0.28
C ILE A 47 4.00 -6.01 0.57
N VAL A 48 3.06 -6.66 1.26
CA VAL A 48 2.10 -5.99 2.17
C VAL A 48 2.82 -5.11 3.20
N GLY A 49 3.93 -5.59 3.77
CA GLY A 49 4.75 -4.80 4.70
C GLY A 49 5.22 -3.47 4.12
N LEU A 50 5.62 -3.45 2.84
CA LEU A 50 6.10 -2.26 2.13
C LEU A 50 4.98 -1.40 1.55
N THR A 51 3.77 -1.93 1.39
CA THR A 51 2.69 -1.23 0.67
C THR A 51 1.53 -0.77 1.55
N HIS A 52 1.33 -1.35 2.74
CA HIS A 52 0.08 -1.17 3.51
C HIS A 52 -0.30 0.29 3.82
N ASP A 53 0.71 1.16 3.93
CA ASP A 53 0.59 2.57 4.33
C ASP A 53 0.97 3.53 3.19
N LEU A 54 1.15 3.07 1.95
CA LEU A 54 1.56 3.94 0.82
C LEU A 54 0.63 5.12 0.58
N GLY A 55 -0.67 4.98 0.85
CA GLY A 55 -1.63 6.07 0.73
C GLY A 55 -1.43 7.22 1.71
N LYS A 56 -0.55 7.05 2.72
CA LYS A 56 -0.08 8.16 3.55
C LYS A 56 0.76 9.17 2.76
N ALA A 57 1.25 8.82 1.57
CA ALA A 57 1.98 9.73 0.70
C ALA A 57 1.10 10.82 0.07
N THR A 58 -0.23 10.69 0.14
CA THR A 58 -1.16 11.71 -0.38
C THR A 58 -1.05 13.00 0.42
N ASP A 59 -1.17 14.14 -0.26
CA ASP A 59 -1.14 15.45 0.40
C ASP A 59 -2.26 15.59 1.42
N PHE A 60 -3.41 14.95 1.19
CA PHE A 60 -4.51 14.93 2.15
C PHE A 60 -4.11 14.27 3.47
N PHE A 61 -3.43 13.12 3.42
CA PHE A 61 -2.93 12.49 4.64
C PHE A 61 -1.83 13.34 5.30
N GLN A 62 -0.88 13.87 4.52
CA GLN A 62 0.21 14.70 5.07
C GLN A 62 -0.31 15.99 5.72
N LYS A 63 -1.34 16.64 5.16
CA LYS A 63 -2.02 17.80 5.76
C LYS A 63 -2.77 17.41 7.04
N HIS A 64 -3.52 16.30 7.00
CA HIS A 64 -4.19 15.76 8.18
C HIS A 64 -3.21 15.52 9.33
N LEU A 65 -2.06 14.91 9.02
CA LEU A 65 -1.02 14.60 9.97
C LEU A 65 -0.44 15.84 10.67
N LYS A 66 -0.42 16.98 9.97
CA LYS A 66 0.00 18.30 10.50
C LYS A 66 -1.10 19.02 11.30
N GLY A 67 -2.28 18.41 11.45
CA GLY A 67 -3.42 19.01 12.14
C GLY A 67 -4.24 19.95 11.27
N GLU A 68 -4.01 19.98 9.95
CA GLU A 68 -4.82 20.78 9.04
C GLU A 68 -6.19 20.13 8.81
N ARG A 69 -7.20 20.97 8.58
CA ARG A 69 -8.56 20.51 8.32
C ARG A 69 -8.66 19.98 6.89
N VAL A 70 -8.83 18.66 6.77
CA VAL A 70 -9.14 17.98 5.49
C VAL A 70 -10.41 17.14 5.63
N PRO A 71 -11.15 16.87 4.54
CA PRO A 71 -12.27 15.94 4.58
C PRO A 71 -11.79 14.54 4.99
N LYS A 72 -12.44 13.96 6.02
CA LYS A 72 -12.04 12.67 6.62
C LYS A 72 -11.90 11.54 5.60
N LYS A 73 -12.77 11.49 4.58
CA LYS A 73 -12.69 10.46 3.52
C LYS A 73 -11.37 10.56 2.74
N LEU A 74 -10.90 11.77 2.44
CA LEU A 74 -9.69 12.00 1.63
C LEU A 74 -8.40 11.69 2.38
N SER A 75 -8.41 11.75 3.72
CA SER A 75 -7.26 11.37 4.55
C SER A 75 -7.22 9.87 4.89
N ARG A 76 -8.16 9.05 4.42
CA ARG A 76 -8.09 7.59 4.59
C ARG A 76 -7.11 7.02 3.58
N HIS A 77 -6.08 6.32 4.06
CA HIS A 77 -5.00 5.83 3.20
C HIS A 77 -5.14 4.36 2.77
N SER A 78 -5.99 3.58 3.44
CA SER A 78 -6.01 2.13 3.27
C SER A 78 -6.44 1.70 1.87
N LEU A 79 -7.52 2.27 1.31
CA LEU A 79 -8.03 1.87 0.00
C LEU A 79 -7.00 2.08 -1.12
N PHE A 80 -6.42 3.29 -1.21
CA PHE A 80 -5.39 3.56 -2.22
C PHE A 80 -4.16 2.63 -2.05
N SER A 81 -3.74 2.37 -0.81
CA SER A 81 -2.67 1.41 -0.51
C SER A 81 -3.03 -0.01 -0.95
N ALA A 82 -4.28 -0.42 -0.72
CA ALA A 82 -4.78 -1.74 -1.06
C ALA A 82 -4.80 -1.95 -2.57
N LEU A 83 -5.25 -0.96 -3.34
CA LEU A 83 -5.24 -1.01 -4.79
C LEU A 83 -3.83 -1.13 -5.37
N ILE A 84 -2.87 -0.36 -4.86
CA ILE A 84 -1.45 -0.51 -5.26
C ILE A 84 -0.97 -1.95 -4.98
N THR A 85 -1.26 -2.45 -3.78
CA THR A 85 -0.85 -3.80 -3.35
C THR A 85 -1.45 -4.87 -4.26
N TYR A 86 -2.75 -4.76 -4.55
CA TYR A 86 -3.45 -5.67 -5.45
C TYR A 86 -2.78 -5.73 -6.83
N HIS A 87 -2.53 -4.58 -7.45
CA HIS A 87 -1.98 -4.52 -8.80
C HIS A 87 -0.55 -5.09 -8.86
N ILE A 88 0.29 -4.79 -7.87
CA ILE A 88 1.62 -5.40 -7.75
C ILE A 88 1.52 -6.92 -7.68
N LEU A 89 0.64 -7.44 -6.80
CA LEU A 89 0.48 -8.88 -6.62
C LEU A 89 -0.15 -9.55 -7.84
N LYS A 90 -1.06 -8.88 -8.54
CA LYS A 90 -1.70 -9.38 -9.78
C LYS A 90 -0.67 -9.57 -10.88
N GLU A 91 0.28 -8.66 -11.02
CA GLU A 91 1.39 -8.80 -11.97
C GLU A 91 2.32 -9.96 -11.59
N GLN A 92 2.55 -10.19 -10.29
CA GLN A 92 3.42 -11.27 -9.81
C GLN A 92 2.79 -12.66 -9.84
N PHE A 93 1.50 -12.78 -9.51
CA PHE A 93 0.83 -14.05 -9.24
C PHE A 93 -0.44 -14.23 -10.07
N GLN A 94 -0.37 -13.98 -11.37
CA GLN A 94 -1.53 -14.11 -12.28
C GLN A 94 -2.38 -15.37 -12.00
N ASN A 95 -3.70 -15.21 -11.88
CA ASN A 95 -4.67 -16.28 -11.58
C ASN A 95 -4.50 -16.98 -10.21
N ASN A 96 -3.90 -16.30 -9.23
CA ASN A 96 -3.80 -16.73 -7.83
C ASN A 96 -4.72 -15.90 -6.92
N GLU A 97 -5.02 -16.38 -5.71
CA GLU A 97 -5.76 -15.68 -4.66
C GLU A 97 -4.94 -14.60 -3.93
N MET A 98 -3.61 -14.64 -4.03
CA MET A 98 -2.69 -13.69 -3.36
C MET A 98 -3.02 -12.21 -3.59
N PRO A 99 -3.37 -11.74 -4.82
CA PRO A 99 -3.75 -10.35 -5.02
C PRO A 99 -4.93 -9.93 -4.15
N MET A 100 -5.96 -10.76 -4.05
CA MET A 100 -7.14 -10.47 -3.24
C MET A 100 -6.82 -10.55 -1.74
N LEU A 101 -6.03 -11.54 -1.31
CA LEU A 101 -5.58 -11.64 0.09
C LEU A 101 -4.75 -10.43 0.52
N GLY A 102 -3.80 -9.99 -0.32
CA GLY A 102 -2.99 -8.81 -0.06
C GLY A 102 -3.82 -7.53 -0.06
N TYR A 103 -4.74 -7.39 -1.02
CA TYR A 103 -5.70 -6.29 -1.08
C TYR A 103 -6.50 -6.16 0.23
N MET A 104 -7.18 -7.23 0.65
CA MET A 104 -8.03 -7.20 1.86
C MET A 104 -7.22 -6.94 3.13
N THR A 105 -6.05 -7.57 3.24
CA THR A 105 -5.14 -7.36 4.37
C THR A 105 -4.77 -5.88 4.50
N VAL A 106 -4.45 -5.22 3.38
CA VAL A 106 -4.12 -3.80 3.38
C VAL A 106 -5.37 -2.92 3.53
N LEU A 107 -6.49 -3.25 2.92
CA LEU A 107 -7.71 -2.46 3.03
C LEU A 107 -8.19 -2.36 4.49
N ARG A 108 -8.07 -3.48 5.22
CA ARG A 108 -8.60 -3.65 6.57
C ARG A 108 -7.55 -3.60 7.68
N HIS A 109 -6.32 -3.12 7.41
CA HIS A 109 -5.29 -3.08 8.46
C HIS A 109 -5.58 -2.16 9.67
N HIS A 110 -6.64 -1.33 9.61
CA HIS A 110 -7.17 -0.52 10.73
C HIS A 110 -8.49 -1.03 11.31
N GLY A 111 -9.00 -2.19 10.87
CA GLY A 111 -10.31 -2.72 11.27
C GLY A 111 -10.42 -4.23 11.11
N ASP A 112 -11.65 -4.73 11.10
CA ASP A 112 -11.93 -6.15 10.95
C ASP A 112 -11.96 -6.56 9.47
N LEU A 113 -11.59 -7.81 9.19
CA LEU A 113 -11.78 -8.41 7.87
C LEU A 113 -13.27 -8.57 7.57
N GLU A 114 -13.66 -8.29 6.34
CA GLU A 114 -15.05 -8.41 5.86
C GLU A 114 -15.15 -9.44 4.72
N ASN A 115 -16.34 -9.57 4.13
CA ASN A 115 -16.58 -10.55 3.07
C ASN A 115 -15.78 -10.18 1.80
N PRO A 116 -14.95 -11.08 1.25
CA PRO A 116 -14.19 -10.82 0.02
C PRO A 116 -15.08 -10.46 -1.17
N GLU A 117 -16.27 -11.06 -1.29
CA GLU A 117 -17.17 -10.81 -2.41
C GLU A 117 -17.67 -9.36 -2.44
N THR A 118 -17.92 -8.76 -1.27
CA THR A 118 -18.33 -7.35 -1.19
C THR A 118 -17.18 -6.39 -1.45
N GLU A 119 -15.96 -6.80 -1.09
CA GLU A 119 -14.75 -5.96 -1.18
C GLU A 119 -14.08 -6.00 -2.56
N ALA A 120 -14.45 -6.95 -3.41
CA ALA A 120 -13.94 -7.08 -4.78
C ALA A 120 -14.48 -5.99 -5.72
N TYR A 121 -15.51 -5.25 -5.28
CA TYR A 121 -16.16 -4.21 -6.06
C TYR A 121 -15.93 -2.84 -5.43
N LEU A 122 -15.49 -1.89 -6.24
CA LEU A 122 -15.39 -0.48 -5.85
C LEU A 122 -16.64 0.27 -6.28
N GLU A 123 -17.17 1.10 -5.38
CA GLU A 123 -18.22 2.05 -5.73
C GLU A 123 -17.65 3.24 -6.53
N ASP A 124 -18.47 3.89 -7.34
CA ASP A 124 -18.06 5.08 -8.13
C ASP A 124 -17.49 6.19 -7.22
N GLU A 125 -18.04 6.37 -6.02
CA GLU A 125 -17.53 7.32 -5.03
C GLU A 125 -16.11 7.00 -4.56
N GLU A 126 -15.77 5.71 -4.45
CA GLU A 126 -14.46 5.24 -4.02
C GLU A 126 -13.44 5.39 -5.14
N ILE A 127 -13.84 5.13 -6.38
CA ILE A 127 -13.02 5.39 -7.57
C ILE A 127 -12.70 6.89 -7.64
N ASP A 128 -13.69 7.75 -7.48
CA ASP A 128 -13.49 9.21 -7.49
C ASP A 128 -12.65 9.70 -6.31
N LEU A 129 -12.77 9.06 -5.15
CA LEU A 129 -11.94 9.33 -3.99
C LEU A 129 -10.47 9.03 -4.29
N VAL A 130 -10.17 7.84 -4.80
CA VAL A 130 -8.81 7.39 -5.11
C VAL A 130 -8.20 8.26 -6.22
N LYS A 131 -8.96 8.63 -7.25
CA LYS A 131 -8.50 9.58 -8.29
C LYS A 131 -8.05 10.90 -7.68
N LYS A 132 -8.86 11.50 -6.80
CA LYS A 132 -8.49 12.75 -6.11
C LYS A 132 -7.23 12.58 -5.28
N GLN A 133 -7.06 11.44 -4.60
CA GLN A 133 -5.86 11.12 -3.84
C GLN A 133 -4.63 11.04 -4.72
N ILE A 134 -4.71 10.33 -5.86
CA ILE A 134 -3.65 10.19 -6.86
C ILE A 134 -3.22 11.56 -7.41
N ASP A 135 -4.19 12.39 -7.79
CA ASP A 135 -3.95 13.74 -8.35
C ASP A 135 -3.29 14.70 -7.33
N ASN A 136 -3.30 14.34 -6.04
CA ASN A 136 -2.73 15.13 -4.94
C ASN A 136 -1.56 14.38 -4.27
N ILE A 137 -0.73 13.71 -5.06
CA ILE A 137 0.56 13.16 -4.62
C ILE A 137 1.68 14.04 -5.15
N ASP A 138 2.55 14.50 -4.26
CA ASP A 138 3.84 15.10 -4.60
C ASP A 138 4.73 14.07 -5.31
N GLN A 139 4.86 14.21 -6.63
CA GLN A 139 5.53 13.22 -7.48
C GLN A 139 7.02 13.05 -7.18
N GLU A 140 7.70 14.14 -6.80
CA GLU A 140 9.13 14.08 -6.45
C GLU A 140 9.33 13.25 -5.19
N LYS A 141 8.56 13.55 -4.14
CA LYS A 141 8.62 12.80 -2.87
C LYS A 141 8.18 11.36 -3.02
N TRP A 142 7.13 11.11 -3.82
CA TRP A 142 6.69 9.78 -4.16
C TRP A 142 7.79 8.97 -4.84
N SER A 143 8.45 9.54 -5.86
CA SER A 143 9.56 8.87 -6.55
C SER A 143 10.68 8.50 -5.56
N ILE A 144 11.07 9.41 -4.67
CA ILE A 144 12.10 9.14 -3.65
C ILE A 144 11.65 8.02 -2.68
N LEU A 145 10.39 8.05 -2.22
CA LEU A 145 9.83 7.00 -1.37
C LEU A 145 9.92 5.65 -2.07
N ILE A 146 9.44 5.56 -3.31
CA ILE A 146 9.42 4.32 -4.08
C ILE A 146 10.85 3.83 -4.36
N ASP A 147 11.80 4.70 -4.73
CA ASP A 147 13.23 4.37 -4.88
C ASP A 147 13.87 3.83 -3.60
N ASN A 148 13.41 4.31 -2.45
CA ASN A 148 13.85 3.80 -1.16
C ASN A 148 13.29 2.41 -0.90
N LEU A 149 12.00 2.17 -1.18
CA LEU A 149 11.35 0.86 -0.99
C LEU A 149 11.84 -0.20 -1.99
N TYR A 150 12.18 0.18 -3.22
CA TYR A 150 12.78 -0.70 -4.23
C TYR A 150 14.03 -1.42 -3.71
N LYS A 151 14.88 -0.71 -2.94
CA LYS A 151 16.09 -1.28 -2.34
C LYS A 151 15.82 -2.36 -1.30
N TYR A 152 14.56 -2.48 -0.84
CA TYR A 152 14.10 -3.46 0.14
C TYR A 152 13.16 -4.52 -0.47
N GLY A 153 13.11 -4.60 -1.80
CA GLY A 153 12.39 -5.66 -2.50
C GLY A 153 10.94 -5.32 -2.86
N LEU A 154 10.56 -4.03 -2.86
CA LEU A 154 9.31 -3.63 -3.49
C LEU A 154 9.39 -3.93 -5.01
N PRO A 155 8.44 -4.65 -5.62
CA PRO A 155 8.40 -4.86 -7.06
C PRO A 155 8.11 -3.58 -7.82
N THR A 156 8.31 -3.60 -9.14
CA THR A 156 7.94 -2.45 -9.99
C THR A 156 6.47 -2.15 -9.84
N ILE A 157 6.16 -0.91 -9.43
CA ILE A 157 4.77 -0.46 -9.39
C ILE A 157 4.38 -0.04 -10.81
N PRO A 158 3.22 -0.50 -11.34
CA PRO A 158 2.62 0.12 -12.50
C PRO A 158 2.54 1.64 -12.28
N THR A 159 2.68 2.45 -13.33
CA THR A 159 2.47 3.89 -13.17
C THR A 159 1.12 4.14 -12.50
N VAL A 160 1.00 5.17 -11.66
CA VAL A 160 -0.20 5.42 -10.84
C VAL A 160 -1.48 5.50 -11.71
N TYR A 161 -1.33 5.90 -12.98
CA TYR A 161 -2.38 5.91 -14.00
C TYR A 161 -2.84 4.52 -14.47
N CYS A 162 -1.99 3.49 -14.47
CA CYS A 162 -2.38 2.12 -14.82
C CYS A 162 -3.35 1.50 -13.79
N LEU A 163 -3.32 1.96 -12.53
CA LEU A 163 -4.24 1.52 -11.48
C LEU A 163 -5.72 1.89 -11.77
N MET A 164 -5.97 2.83 -12.68
CA MET A 164 -7.31 3.36 -12.98
C MET A 164 -8.07 2.62 -14.10
N ILE A 165 -7.46 1.62 -14.76
CA ILE A 165 -8.00 1.05 -16.01
C ILE A 165 -8.94 -0.14 -15.77
N ASN A 166 -8.98 -0.72 -14.56
CA ASN A 166 -9.86 -1.85 -14.24
C ASN A 166 -10.45 -1.68 -12.83
N PRO A 167 -11.75 -1.37 -12.69
CA PRO A 167 -12.39 -1.14 -11.39
C PRO A 167 -12.71 -2.42 -10.61
N VAL A 168 -12.38 -3.59 -11.17
CA VAL A 168 -12.57 -4.89 -10.52
C VAL A 168 -11.23 -5.39 -9.98
N VAL A 169 -11.23 -5.63 -8.67
CA VAL A 169 -10.19 -6.33 -7.91
C VAL A 169 -10.45 -7.84 -8.03
#